data_AF-A0AA36I7M3-F1
#
_entry.id   AF-A0AA36I7M3-F1
#
_cell.length_a   1.000
_cell.length_b   1.000
_cell.length_c   1.000
_cell.angle_alpha   90.00
_cell.angle_beta   90.00
_cell.angle_gamma   90.00
#
_symmetry.space_group_name_H-M   'P 1'
#
loop_
_entity.id
_entity.type
_entity.pdbx_description
1 polymer ?
#
loop_
_entity_poly.entity_id
_entity_poly.type
_entity_poly.pdbx_seq_one_letter_code
_entity_poly.pdbx_strand_id
1 'polypeptide(L)'
;MPNFPAPLLPLPCALDSPVADGYPGSGASTAAETPKDACGVILPRRLQRTEQDADLAWQLVLAMNQALDETRANCRLDEQMLQKKVHHTIRFLRACSYSSHDIVVALAYTCAYFRRVMPPLMGVVSRSEAVHICILLIYLAHSFVLDENCPIRDWHRHIFRKYCSLKKMDAALFRVFSFLDFKLMISQEEEAKYLRMILQKESL
;
A
#
# COMPACT_ATOMS: atom_id res chain seq x y z
N MET A 1 26.35 22.89 -4.06
CA MET A 1 25.96 22.37 -2.73
C MET A 1 24.47 22.13 -2.76
N PRO A 2 23.96 20.90 -2.91
CA PRO A 2 22.53 20.66 -2.86
C PRO A 2 22.03 21.00 -1.46
N ASN A 3 21.01 21.83 -1.41
CA ASN A 3 20.35 22.31 -0.20
C ASN A 3 19.59 21.11 0.39
N PHE A 4 20.18 20.42 1.37
CA PHE A 4 19.48 19.35 2.07
C PHE A 4 18.32 19.98 2.86
N PRO A 5 17.07 19.55 2.68
CA PRO A 5 15.98 20.01 3.52
C PRO A 5 16.31 19.70 4.98
N ALA A 6 15.96 20.64 5.87
CA ALA A 6 16.14 20.50 7.31
C ALA A 6 15.67 19.11 7.78
N PRO A 7 16.36 18.47 8.75
CA PRO A 7 16.01 17.15 9.23
C PRO A 7 14.54 17.19 9.66
N LEU A 8 13.70 16.46 8.93
CA LEU A 8 12.31 16.25 9.30
C LEU A 8 12.34 15.74 10.73
N LEU A 9 11.66 16.47 11.62
CA LEU A 9 11.54 16.10 13.03
C LEU A 9 11.24 14.60 13.11
N PRO A 10 11.87 13.87 14.07
CA PRO A 10 11.54 12.47 14.29
C PRO A 10 10.04 12.33 14.28
N LEU A 11 9.53 11.41 13.45
CA LEU A 11 8.13 10.99 13.55
C LEU A 11 7.86 10.82 15.04
N PRO A 12 6.84 11.46 15.63
CA PRO A 12 6.45 11.08 16.97
C PRO A 12 6.22 9.56 16.90
N CYS A 13 7.07 8.79 17.58
CA CYS A 13 7.01 7.33 17.64
C CYS A 13 5.66 6.81 18.19
N ALA A 14 4.73 7.69 18.50
CA ALA A 14 3.42 7.39 19.00
C ALA A 14 2.41 7.12 17.85
N LEU A 15 2.55 5.96 17.22
CA LEU A 15 1.39 5.10 17.00
C LEU A 15 1.15 4.18 18.22
N ASP A 16 1.73 4.54 19.37
CA ASP A 16 1.33 4.05 20.69
C ASP A 16 -0.12 4.40 20.97
N SER A 17 -1.00 3.48 20.64
CA SER A 17 -2.17 3.22 21.46
C SER A 17 -2.35 1.71 21.54
N PRO A 18 -2.18 1.10 22.73
CA PRO A 18 -2.71 -0.23 22.94
C PRO A 18 -4.23 -0.11 22.90
N VAL A 19 -4.86 -0.55 21.80
CA VAL A 19 -6.31 -0.75 21.79
C VAL A 19 -6.58 -2.08 22.49
N ALA A 20 -6.56 -2.03 23.81
CA ALA A 20 -7.22 -3.01 24.65
C ALA A 20 -8.68 -2.56 24.85
N ASP A 21 -9.59 -3.40 24.39
CA ASP A 21 -10.97 -3.65 24.82
C ASP A 21 -11.98 -2.50 25.04
N GLY A 22 -13.21 -2.75 24.52
CA GLY A 22 -14.44 -2.22 25.08
C GLY A 22 -15.31 -1.40 24.13
N TYR A 23 -16.07 -2.06 23.26
CA TYR A 23 -17.30 -1.47 22.72
C TYR A 23 -18.48 -1.95 23.59
N PRO A 24 -19.04 -1.13 24.49
CA PRO A 24 -20.34 -1.41 25.08
C PRO A 24 -21.43 -1.06 24.07
N GLY A 25 -22.48 -1.88 24.08
CA GLY A 25 -23.59 -1.75 23.17
C GLY A 25 -24.57 -0.63 23.51
N SER A 26 -25.36 -0.32 22.49
CA SER A 26 -26.78 0.05 22.49
C SER A 26 -27.20 1.47 22.90
N GLY A 27 -27.93 2.09 21.97
CA GLY A 27 -28.71 3.31 22.16
C GLY A 27 -29.32 3.75 20.83
N ALA A 28 -30.53 3.26 20.54
CA ALA A 28 -31.30 3.56 19.34
C ALA A 28 -31.75 5.03 19.25
N SER A 29 -31.78 5.60 18.04
CA SER A 29 -32.90 6.45 17.61
C SER A 29 -32.92 6.64 16.10
N THR A 30 -34.14 6.57 15.59
CA THR A 30 -34.64 6.57 14.22
C THR A 30 -34.55 7.94 13.52
N ALA A 31 -34.03 7.96 12.30
CA ALA A 31 -34.52 8.82 11.22
C ALA A 31 -34.04 8.26 9.87
N ALA A 32 -34.99 8.01 8.98
CA ALA A 32 -34.80 7.41 7.67
C ALA A 32 -34.27 8.45 6.68
N GLU A 33 -33.06 8.23 6.18
CA GLU A 33 -32.62 8.69 4.87
C GLU A 33 -32.05 7.48 4.14
N THR A 34 -32.63 7.16 3.00
CA THR A 34 -32.21 6.05 2.13
C THR A 34 -31.02 6.51 1.29
N PRO A 35 -29.81 5.96 1.48
CA PRO A 35 -28.75 6.15 0.51
C PRO A 35 -29.08 5.25 -0.68
N LYS A 36 -29.22 5.85 -1.87
CA LYS A 36 -29.11 5.11 -3.13
C LYS A 36 -27.67 4.60 -3.25
N ASP A 37 -27.40 3.46 -2.61
CA ASP A 37 -26.18 2.69 -2.74
C ASP A 37 -26.12 2.05 -4.14
N ALA A 38 -25.83 2.88 -5.14
CA ALA A 38 -25.41 2.42 -6.46
C ALA A 38 -23.91 2.06 -6.41
N CYS A 39 -23.57 1.02 -5.68
CA CYS A 39 -22.39 0.19 -5.98
C CYS A 39 -22.63 -1.23 -5.48
N GLY A 40 -23.77 -1.80 -5.90
CA GLY A 40 -24.06 -3.21 -5.78
C GLY A 40 -23.22 -4.01 -6.77
N VAL A 41 -21.89 -4.03 -6.58
CA VAL A 41 -21.03 -4.97 -7.30
C VAL A 41 -21.24 -6.34 -6.65
N ILE A 42 -22.28 -7.03 -7.11
CA ILE A 42 -22.38 -8.48 -6.96
C ILE A 42 -21.10 -9.01 -7.62
N LEU A 43 -20.23 -9.67 -6.84
CA LEU A 43 -18.98 -10.28 -7.30
C LEU A 43 -19.18 -11.78 -7.57
N PRO A 44 -19.70 -12.22 -8.72
CA PRO A 44 -19.66 -13.62 -9.11
C PRO A 44 -18.47 -13.89 -10.05
N ARG A 45 -17.86 -15.07 -9.87
CA ARG A 45 -16.73 -15.72 -10.60
C ARG A 45 -15.35 -15.62 -9.93
N ARG A 46 -15.29 -16.27 -8.75
CA ARG A 46 -14.10 -16.66 -7.99
C ARG A 46 -13.62 -18.06 -8.43
N LEU A 47 -12.34 -18.19 -8.78
CA LEU A 47 -11.34 -19.07 -8.11
C LEU A 47 -10.06 -19.25 -8.95
N GLN A 48 -10.09 -19.12 -10.28
CA GLN A 48 -8.87 -19.34 -11.11
C GLN A 48 -7.81 -18.22 -11.04
N ARG A 49 -8.17 -17.01 -10.60
CA ARG A 49 -7.21 -15.88 -10.49
C ARG A 49 -6.40 -15.86 -9.18
N THR A 50 -6.68 -16.75 -8.22
CA THR A 50 -6.05 -16.64 -6.89
C THR A 50 -4.58 -17.01 -6.88
N GLU A 51 -4.15 -17.93 -7.75
CA GLU A 51 -2.74 -18.35 -7.83
C GLU A 51 -1.88 -17.26 -8.44
N GLN A 52 -2.31 -16.69 -9.58
CA GLN A 52 -1.62 -15.55 -10.22
C GLN A 52 -1.51 -14.34 -9.29
N ASP A 53 -2.54 -14.03 -8.51
CA ASP A 53 -2.51 -12.92 -7.56
C ASP A 53 -1.54 -13.19 -6.39
N ALA A 54 -1.41 -14.45 -5.96
CA ALA A 54 -0.46 -14.87 -4.93
C ALA A 54 0.99 -14.81 -5.43
N ASP A 55 1.24 -15.28 -6.65
CA ASP A 55 2.54 -15.20 -7.31
C ASP A 55 2.96 -13.75 -7.48
N LEU A 56 2.05 -12.89 -7.97
CA LEU A 56 2.32 -11.47 -8.14
C LEU A 56 2.62 -10.77 -6.81
N ALA A 57 1.90 -11.14 -5.75
CA ALA A 57 2.18 -10.64 -4.40
C ALA A 57 3.57 -11.07 -3.91
N TRP A 58 3.94 -12.32 -4.16
CA TRP A 58 5.27 -12.84 -3.82
C TRP A 58 6.38 -12.13 -4.60
N GLN A 59 6.22 -11.93 -5.89
CA GLN A 59 7.19 -11.21 -6.73
C GLN A 59 7.39 -9.77 -6.25
N LEU A 60 6.34 -9.08 -5.83
CA LEU A 60 6.47 -7.75 -5.24
C LEU A 60 7.29 -7.78 -3.95
N VAL A 61 7.03 -8.75 -3.07
CA VAL A 61 7.74 -8.90 -1.79
C VAL A 61 9.23 -9.14 -2.03
N LEU A 62 9.57 -10.05 -2.96
CA LEU A 62 10.95 -10.28 -3.37
C LEU A 62 11.60 -9.01 -3.92
N ALA A 63 10.91 -8.29 -4.81
CA ALA A 63 11.41 -7.05 -5.39
C ALA A 63 11.68 -5.97 -4.33
N MET A 64 10.81 -5.84 -3.34
CA MET A 64 10.98 -4.91 -2.22
C MET A 64 12.17 -5.29 -1.33
N ASN A 65 12.32 -6.58 -1.00
CA ASN A 65 13.45 -7.06 -0.20
C ASN A 65 14.79 -6.84 -0.93
N GLN A 66 14.84 -7.13 -2.23
CA GLN A 66 16.04 -6.85 -3.04
C GLN A 66 16.37 -5.35 -3.07
N ALA A 67 15.35 -4.48 -3.13
CA ALA A 67 15.55 -3.03 -3.06
C ALA A 67 16.06 -2.57 -1.68
N LEU A 68 15.73 -3.26 -0.58
CA LEU A 68 16.29 -2.98 0.75
C LEU A 68 17.77 -3.38 0.83
N ASP A 69 18.12 -4.55 0.29
CA ASP A 69 19.50 -5.05 0.32
C ASP A 69 20.47 -4.07 -0.39
N GLU A 70 20.04 -3.44 -1.49
CA GLU A 70 20.78 -2.38 -2.18
C GLU A 70 21.09 -1.18 -1.25
N THR A 71 20.22 -0.91 -0.26
CA THR A 71 20.34 0.23 0.67
C THR A 71 21.11 -0.08 1.96
N ARG A 72 21.56 -1.33 2.15
CA ARG A 72 22.27 -1.80 3.36
C ARG A 72 21.51 -1.55 4.68
N ALA A 73 20.18 -1.47 4.62
CA ALA A 73 19.36 -1.35 5.81
C ALA A 73 19.31 -2.70 6.56
N ASN A 74 19.75 -2.75 7.81
CA ASN A 74 19.74 -3.97 8.63
C ASN A 74 18.33 -4.40 9.11
N CYS A 75 17.26 -3.79 8.59
CA CYS A 75 15.89 -4.06 9.01
C CYS A 75 15.15 -4.86 7.94
N ARG A 76 14.51 -5.95 8.36
CA ARG A 76 13.68 -6.80 7.50
C ARG A 76 12.20 -6.56 7.77
N LEU A 77 11.41 -6.53 6.71
CA LEU A 77 9.95 -6.50 6.80
C LEU A 77 9.43 -7.85 7.30
N ASP A 78 8.22 -7.83 7.88
CA ASP A 78 7.47 -9.06 8.11
C ASP A 78 6.94 -9.56 6.77
N GLU A 79 7.72 -10.43 6.15
CA GLU A 79 7.48 -10.98 4.81
C GLU A 79 6.11 -11.65 4.69
N GLN A 80 5.71 -12.43 5.70
CA GLN A 80 4.43 -13.14 5.70
C GLN A 80 3.25 -12.17 5.80
N MET A 81 3.36 -11.16 6.67
CA MET A 81 2.34 -10.14 6.81
C MET A 81 2.24 -9.28 5.54
N LEU A 82 3.39 -8.91 4.95
CA LEU A 82 3.46 -8.15 3.72
C LEU A 82 2.79 -8.91 2.57
N GLN A 83 3.20 -10.16 2.33
CA GLN A 83 2.63 -11.00 1.28
C GLN A 83 1.11 -11.12 1.41
N LYS A 84 0.59 -11.39 2.62
CA LYS A 84 -0.85 -11.48 2.88
C LYS A 84 -1.57 -10.16 2.57
N LYS A 85 -1.00 -9.03 2.97
CA LYS A 85 -1.57 -7.70 2.75
C LYS A 85 -1.53 -7.29 1.27
N VAL A 86 -0.44 -7.59 0.58
CA VAL A 86 -0.29 -7.34 -0.86
C VAL A 86 -1.27 -8.19 -1.65
N HIS A 87 -1.35 -9.49 -1.38
CA HIS A 87 -2.33 -10.38 -2.02
C HIS A 87 -3.78 -9.89 -1.79
N HIS A 88 -4.13 -9.50 -0.56
CA HIS A 88 -5.45 -8.92 -0.27
C HIS A 88 -5.69 -7.62 -1.07
N THR A 89 -4.67 -6.78 -1.21
CA THR A 89 -4.73 -5.53 -1.99
C THR A 89 -4.92 -5.80 -3.49
N ILE A 90 -4.18 -6.75 -4.06
CA ILE A 90 -4.35 -7.16 -5.47
C ILE A 90 -5.76 -7.65 -5.70
N ARG A 91 -6.28 -8.53 -4.84
CA ARG A 91 -7.67 -9.03 -4.94
C ARG A 91 -8.71 -7.91 -4.84
N PHE A 92 -8.47 -6.91 -4.00
CA PHE A 92 -9.31 -5.73 -3.92
C PHE A 92 -9.30 -4.95 -5.23
N LEU A 93 -8.13 -4.69 -5.82
CA LEU A 93 -8.03 -4.04 -7.13
C LEU A 93 -8.72 -4.84 -8.24
N ARG A 94 -8.58 -6.16 -8.24
CA ARG A 94 -9.30 -7.05 -9.16
C ARG A 94 -10.81 -6.95 -9.00
N ALA A 95 -11.30 -6.84 -7.76
CA ALA A 95 -12.72 -6.69 -7.48
C ALA A 95 -13.27 -5.34 -7.95
N CYS A 96 -12.42 -4.31 -8.00
CA CYS A 96 -12.70 -3.02 -8.66
C CYS A 96 -12.55 -3.07 -10.19
N SER A 97 -12.35 -4.25 -10.78
CA SER A 97 -12.21 -4.48 -12.23
C SER A 97 -10.97 -3.87 -12.89
N TYR A 98 -9.91 -3.58 -12.13
CA TYR A 98 -8.64 -3.16 -12.70
C TYR A 98 -7.96 -4.28 -13.51
N SER A 99 -7.37 -3.91 -14.63
CA SER A 99 -6.69 -4.85 -15.52
C SER A 99 -5.43 -5.42 -14.87
N SER A 100 -4.95 -6.58 -15.35
CA SER A 100 -3.71 -7.18 -14.83
C SER A 100 -2.51 -6.28 -15.07
N HIS A 101 -2.49 -5.67 -16.24
CA HIS A 101 -1.41 -4.80 -16.68
C HIS A 101 -1.30 -3.59 -15.75
N ASP A 102 -2.42 -2.92 -15.50
CA ASP A 102 -2.49 -1.73 -14.65
C ASP A 102 -2.03 -2.00 -13.22
N ILE A 103 -2.45 -3.14 -12.67
CA ILE A 103 -2.01 -3.57 -11.34
C ILE A 103 -0.50 -3.79 -11.33
N VAL A 104 0.06 -4.49 -12.32
CA VAL A 104 1.51 -4.73 -12.42
C VAL A 104 2.29 -3.42 -12.52
N VAL A 105 1.83 -2.46 -13.33
CA VAL A 105 2.49 -1.15 -13.44
C VAL A 105 2.43 -0.39 -12.11
N ALA A 106 1.27 -0.35 -11.44
CA ALA A 106 1.15 0.27 -10.11
C ALA A 106 2.08 -0.38 -9.08
N LEU A 107 2.22 -1.71 -9.12
CA LEU A 107 3.16 -2.46 -8.29
C LEU A 107 4.63 -2.12 -8.61
N ALA A 108 4.98 -1.92 -9.89
CA ALA A 108 6.33 -1.49 -10.28
C ALA A 108 6.66 -0.08 -9.76
N TYR A 109 5.72 0.86 -9.86
CA TYR A 109 5.85 2.20 -9.26
C TYR A 109 5.99 2.12 -7.73
N THR A 110 5.27 1.20 -7.09
CA THR A 110 5.38 0.96 -5.64
C THR A 110 6.81 0.59 -5.25
N CYS A 111 7.49 -0.28 -6.00
CA CYS A 111 8.90 -0.65 -5.73
C CYS A 111 9.83 0.57 -5.80
N ALA A 112 9.63 1.45 -6.79
CA ALA A 112 10.41 2.68 -6.92
C ALA A 112 10.19 3.62 -5.73
N TYR A 113 8.93 3.82 -5.31
CA TYR A 113 8.61 4.65 -4.15
C TYR A 113 9.15 4.05 -2.86
N PHE A 114 9.00 2.74 -2.69
CA PHE A 114 9.49 1.99 -1.55
C PHE A 114 10.99 2.20 -1.34
N ARG A 115 11.79 2.11 -2.40
CA ARG A 115 13.25 2.34 -2.35
C ARG A 115 13.61 3.74 -1.82
N ARG A 116 12.77 4.75 -2.09
CA ARG A 116 12.98 6.13 -1.65
C ARG A 116 12.49 6.37 -0.22
N VAL A 117 11.34 5.78 0.14
CA VAL A 117 10.62 6.07 1.39
C VAL A 117 11.09 5.21 2.55
N MET A 118 11.44 3.95 2.33
CA MET A 118 11.69 3.00 3.42
C MET A 118 13.02 3.17 4.15
N PRO A 119 14.17 3.42 3.49
CA PRO A 119 15.45 3.54 4.18
C PRO A 119 15.47 4.53 5.37
N PRO A 120 14.91 5.76 5.28
CA PRO A 120 14.87 6.67 6.43
C PRO A 120 13.88 6.25 7.53
N LEU A 121 12.93 5.36 7.23
CA LEU A 121 11.94 4.88 8.20
C LEU A 121 12.40 3.59 8.91
N MET A 122 13.32 2.84 8.31
CA MET A 122 13.87 1.63 8.90
C MET A 122 14.58 1.93 10.23
N GLY A 123 14.08 1.33 11.30
CA GLY A 123 14.57 1.52 12.67
C GLY A 123 13.77 2.54 13.49
N VAL A 124 12.95 3.38 12.84
CA VAL A 124 12.03 4.32 13.52
C VAL A 124 10.65 3.72 13.66
N VAL A 125 10.17 3.03 12.62
CA VAL A 125 8.84 2.41 12.60
C VAL A 125 8.90 0.93 12.94
N SER A 126 7.84 0.41 13.55
CA SER A 126 7.71 -1.03 13.79
C SER A 126 7.57 -1.81 12.48
N ARG A 127 7.91 -3.10 12.49
CA ARG A 127 7.80 -3.98 11.31
C ARG A 127 6.37 -4.06 10.76
N SER A 128 5.36 -4.04 11.65
CA SER A 128 3.94 -4.06 11.26
C SER A 128 3.52 -2.75 10.59
N GLU A 129 3.98 -1.60 11.10
CA GLU A 129 3.71 -0.29 10.49
C GLU A 129 4.39 -0.15 9.13
N ALA A 130 5.63 -0.64 9.01
CA ALA A 130 6.35 -0.69 7.74
C ALA A 130 5.55 -1.42 6.66
N VAL A 131 4.91 -2.55 6.99
CA VAL A 131 4.01 -3.26 6.06
C VAL A 131 2.82 -2.38 5.65
N HIS A 132 2.19 -1.66 6.58
CA HIS A 132 1.07 -0.77 6.24
C HIS A 132 1.51 0.42 5.38
N ILE A 133 2.73 0.93 5.59
CA ILE A 133 3.33 1.95 4.73
C ILE A 133 3.53 1.40 3.32
N CYS A 134 3.97 0.14 3.16
CA CYS A 134 4.08 -0.49 1.85
C CYS A 134 2.73 -0.51 1.11
N ILE A 135 1.64 -0.87 1.81
CA ILE A 135 0.30 -0.86 1.21
C ILE A 135 -0.16 0.56 0.87
N LEU A 136 0.23 1.56 1.67
CA LEU A 136 -0.06 2.96 1.38
C LEU A 136 0.71 3.46 0.14
N LEU A 137 1.93 2.96 -0.09
CA LEU A 137 2.67 3.20 -1.32
C LEU A 137 1.98 2.58 -2.54
N ILE A 138 1.36 1.40 -2.40
CA ILE A 138 0.55 0.80 -3.48
C ILE A 138 -0.63 1.69 -3.80
N TYR A 139 -1.37 2.17 -2.79
CA TYR A 139 -2.46 3.13 -3.00
C TYR A 139 -1.98 4.36 -3.77
N LEU A 140 -0.86 4.95 -3.35
CA LEU A 140 -0.28 6.13 -3.98
C LEU A 140 0.08 5.88 -5.43
N ALA A 141 0.79 4.79 -5.74
CA ALA A 141 1.16 4.40 -7.09
C ALA A 141 -0.08 4.16 -7.97
N HIS A 142 -1.05 3.40 -7.47
CA HIS A 142 -2.33 3.17 -8.14
C HIS A 142 -3.06 4.48 -8.46
N SER A 143 -3.12 5.42 -7.51
CA SER A 143 -3.79 6.72 -7.70
C SER A 143 -3.09 7.63 -8.71
N PHE A 144 -1.79 7.43 -8.92
CA PHE A 144 -0.97 8.23 -9.82
C PHE A 144 -0.94 7.67 -11.24
N VAL A 145 -0.81 6.35 -11.37
CA VAL A 145 -0.67 5.66 -12.66
C VAL A 145 -2.01 5.55 -13.39
N LEU A 146 -3.12 5.43 -12.66
CA LEU A 146 -4.44 5.18 -13.25
C LEU A 146 -5.29 6.46 -13.26
N ASP A 147 -5.86 6.76 -14.43
CA ASP A 147 -6.78 7.90 -14.61
C ASP A 147 -8.05 7.73 -13.77
N GLU A 148 -8.61 6.51 -13.75
CA GLU A 148 -9.80 6.15 -12.99
C GLU A 148 -9.42 5.39 -11.71
N ASN A 149 -9.08 6.13 -10.66
CA ASN A 149 -8.68 5.52 -9.39
C ASN A 149 -9.85 5.32 -8.40
N CYS A 150 -9.75 4.23 -7.63
CA CYS A 150 -10.63 3.96 -6.51
C CYS A 150 -10.34 4.94 -5.36
N PRO A 151 -11.38 5.60 -4.81
CA PRO A 151 -11.18 6.67 -3.83
C PRO A 151 -10.60 6.14 -2.51
N ILE A 152 -9.87 7.00 -1.81
CA ILE A 152 -9.21 6.67 -0.52
C ILE A 152 -10.17 6.08 0.53
N ARG A 153 -11.46 6.47 0.48
CA ARG A 153 -12.50 5.97 1.40
C ARG A 153 -12.72 4.47 1.26
N ASP A 154 -12.67 3.95 0.04
CA ASP A 154 -12.90 2.54 -0.24
C ASP A 154 -11.65 1.72 0.11
N TRP A 155 -10.45 2.24 -0.21
CA TRP A 155 -9.19 1.68 0.29
C TRP A 155 -9.16 1.59 1.82
N HIS A 156 -9.58 2.65 2.50
CA HIS A 156 -9.70 2.64 3.96
C HIS A 156 -10.69 1.56 4.42
N ARG A 157 -11.90 1.54 3.86
CA ARG A 157 -12.96 0.58 4.22
C ARG A 157 -12.53 -0.87 4.04
N HIS A 158 -11.82 -1.20 2.97
CA HIS A 158 -11.49 -2.58 2.59
C HIS A 158 -10.11 -3.06 3.09
N ILE A 159 -9.16 -2.16 3.29
CA ILE A 159 -7.76 -2.50 3.58
C ILE A 159 -7.31 -2.00 4.96
N PHE A 160 -7.62 -0.74 5.31
CA PHE A 160 -7.10 -0.07 6.51
C PHE A 160 -8.11 0.08 7.66
N ARG A 161 -9.35 -0.38 7.52
CA ARG A 161 -10.44 -0.16 8.48
C ARG A 161 -10.09 -0.60 9.90
N LYS A 162 -9.36 -1.71 10.03
CA LYS A 162 -8.94 -2.27 11.33
C LYS A 162 -7.63 -1.67 11.85
N TYR A 163 -6.94 -0.87 11.06
CA TYR A 163 -5.61 -0.36 11.37
C TYR A 163 -5.64 1.09 11.84
N CYS A 164 -6.29 1.99 11.09
CA CYS A 164 -6.31 3.40 11.41
C CYS A 164 -7.66 4.03 11.06
N SER A 165 -7.88 5.29 11.43
CA SER A 165 -9.02 6.07 10.94
C SER A 165 -8.71 6.69 9.57
N LEU A 166 -9.74 7.06 8.80
CA LEU A 166 -9.55 7.70 7.49
C LEU A 166 -8.69 8.97 7.60
N LYS A 167 -8.90 9.79 8.64
CA LYS A 167 -8.08 10.98 8.91
C LYS A 167 -6.59 10.65 9.14
N LYS A 168 -6.30 9.57 9.86
CA LYS A 168 -4.92 9.11 10.09
C LYS A 168 -4.29 8.59 8.79
N MET A 169 -5.06 7.88 7.96
CA MET A 169 -4.60 7.42 6.65
C MET A 169 -4.24 8.59 5.73
N ASP A 170 -5.10 9.61 5.66
CA ASP A 170 -4.87 10.83 4.87
C ASP A 170 -3.61 11.58 5.34
N ALA A 171 -3.46 11.78 6.65
CA ALA A 171 -2.26 12.40 7.21
C ALA A 171 -0.98 11.58 6.95
N ALA A 172 -1.06 10.25 7.00
CA ALA A 172 0.06 9.37 6.67
C ALA A 172 0.44 9.47 5.18
N LEU A 173 -0.56 9.57 4.30
CA LEU A 173 -0.34 9.73 2.86
C LEU A 173 0.42 11.02 2.55
N PHE A 174 0.00 12.15 3.14
CA PHE A 174 0.73 13.42 2.98
C PHE A 174 2.18 13.34 3.46
N ARG A 175 2.47 12.59 4.52
CA ARG A 175 3.86 12.37 4.97
C ARG A 175 4.66 11.54 3.97
N VAL A 176 4.06 10.51 3.39
CA VAL A 176 4.68 9.72 2.31
C VAL A 176 5.00 10.59 1.10
N PHE A 177 4.09 11.50 0.72
CA PHE A 177 4.37 12.50 -0.32
C PHE A 177 5.60 13.35 -0.01
N SER A 178 5.74 13.82 1.23
CA SER A 178 6.91 14.58 1.66
C SER A 178 8.21 13.79 1.55
N PHE A 179 8.20 12.49 1.86
CA PHE A 179 9.37 11.62 1.66
C PHE A 179 9.76 11.42 0.18
N LEU A 180 8.81 11.62 -0.73
CA LEU A 180 9.03 11.55 -2.17
C LEU A 180 9.35 12.92 -2.78
N ASP A 181 9.55 13.96 -1.97
CA ASP A 181 9.66 15.36 -2.42
C ASP A 181 8.53 15.78 -3.37
N PHE A 182 7.33 15.19 -3.21
CA PHE A 182 6.20 15.35 -4.11
C PHE A 182 6.49 14.98 -5.58
N LYS A 183 7.55 14.21 -5.85
CA LYS A 183 7.95 13.71 -7.18
C LYS A 183 7.54 12.26 -7.35
N LEU A 184 6.35 12.08 -7.91
CA LEU A 184 5.78 10.76 -8.20
C LEU A 184 6.26 10.17 -9.53
N MET A 185 6.70 10.98 -10.48
CA MET A 185 7.24 10.46 -11.73
C MET A 185 8.52 9.66 -11.48
N ILE A 186 8.61 8.49 -12.10
CA ILE A 186 9.81 7.65 -12.13
C ILE A 186 10.37 7.68 -13.55
N SER A 187 11.67 7.38 -13.70
CA SER A 187 12.26 7.30 -15.03
C SER A 187 11.83 6.02 -15.75
N GLN A 188 11.86 6.03 -17.08
CA GLN A 188 11.51 4.87 -17.88
C GLN A 188 12.42 3.67 -17.60
N GLU A 189 13.69 3.92 -17.25
CA GLU A 189 14.65 2.88 -16.86
C GLU A 189 14.29 2.25 -15.51
N GLU A 190 13.85 3.07 -14.53
CA GLU A 190 13.37 2.55 -13.24
C GLU A 190 12.10 1.73 -13.42
N GLU A 191 11.14 2.23 -14.21
CA GLU A 191 9.91 1.51 -14.52
C GLU A 191 10.22 0.15 -15.16
N ALA A 192 11.05 0.14 -16.22
CA ALA A 192 11.44 -1.08 -16.91
C ALA A 192 12.26 -2.05 -16.03
N LYS A 193 13.05 -1.54 -15.06
CA LYS A 193 13.72 -2.38 -14.06
C LYS A 193 12.69 -3.12 -13.22
N TYR A 194 11.75 -2.41 -12.59
CA TYR A 194 10.80 -3.02 -11.67
C TYR A 194 9.73 -3.87 -12.36
N LEU A 195 9.29 -3.50 -13.57
CA LEU A 195 8.41 -4.34 -14.37
C LEU A 195 9.05 -5.69 -14.67
N ARG A 196 10.34 -5.71 -15.05
CA ARG A 196 11.07 -6.97 -15.27
C ARG A 196 11.16 -7.81 -14.00
N MET A 197 11.43 -7.19 -12.86
CA MET A 197 11.50 -7.90 -11.58
C MET A 197 10.15 -8.52 -11.21
N ILE A 198 9.03 -7.80 -11.39
CA ILE A 198 7.69 -8.28 -11.03
C ILE A 198 7.17 -9.34 -12.01
N LEU A 199 7.49 -9.20 -13.30
CA LEU A 199 7.03 -10.10 -14.36
C LEU A 199 7.95 -11.30 -14.60
N GLN A 200 9.06 -11.41 -13.88
CA GLN A 200 9.92 -12.59 -13.94
C GLN A 200 9.16 -13.80 -13.39
N LYS A 201 8.49 -14.50 -14.31
CA LYS A 201 8.02 -15.85 -14.10
C LYS A 201 9.29 -16.70 -14.09
N GLU A 202 9.71 -17.17 -12.91
CA GLU A 202 10.85 -18.06 -12.79
C GLU A 202 10.64 -19.22 -13.78
N SER A 203 11.41 -19.23 -14.86
CA SER A 203 11.54 -20.38 -15.75
C SER A 203 12.50 -21.37 -15.07
N LEU A 204 12.06 -21.92 -13.94
CA LEU A 204 12.69 -23.03 -13.23
C LEU A 204 12.00 -24.34 -13.61
#